data_AF-A0A7Y4SX33-F1
#
_entry.id   AF-A0A7Y4SX33-F1
#
_cell.length_a   1.000
_cell.length_b   1.000
_cell.length_c   1.000
_cell.angle_alpha   90.00
_cell.angle_beta   90.00
_cell.angle_gamma   90.00
#
_symmetry.space_group_name_H-M   'P 1'
#
loop_
_entity.id
_entity.type
_entity.pdbx_description
1 polymer ?
#
loop_
_entity_poly.entity_id
_entity_poly.type
_entity_poly.pdbx_seq_one_letter_code
_entity_poly.pdbx_strand_id
1 'polypeptide(L)'
;MERLRDPRWQRVRLRVLERAEWKCEGCGTGEVNLQIHHGWYERGLMPWEYPDEALYCLCDDCHERAESLRADAYKTLGRIPPWFHTHATVLLHDLHLLLAAGATQQDLDDLRVQRTG
;
A
#
# COMPACT_ATOMS: atom_id res chain seq x y z
N MET A 1 15.91 -4.12 12.70
CA MET A 1 15.59 -3.30 13.89
C MET A 1 16.47 -2.07 14.04
N GLU A 2 17.79 -2.16 13.86
CA GLU A 2 18.73 -1.03 14.05
C GLU A 2 18.42 0.20 13.18
N ARG A 3 18.10 0.00 11.89
CA ARG A 3 17.72 1.09 10.97
C ARG A 3 16.44 1.83 11.39
N LEU A 4 15.55 1.18 12.14
CA LEU A 4 14.33 1.82 12.66
C LEU A 4 14.62 2.70 13.87
N ARG A 5 15.84 2.72 14.40
CA ARG A 5 16.27 3.66 15.45
C ARG A 5 16.99 4.87 14.87
N ASP A 6 17.25 4.90 13.56
CA ASP A 6 17.92 6.00 12.89
C ASP A 6 17.05 7.28 12.98
N PRO A 7 17.62 8.44 13.32
CA PRO A 7 16.87 9.69 13.44
C PRO A 7 16.18 10.11 12.13
N ARG A 8 16.71 9.73 10.96
CA ARG A 8 16.05 9.98 9.67
C ARG A 8 14.74 9.21 9.56
N TRP A 9 14.75 7.94 9.99
CA TRP A 9 13.53 7.14 10.04
C TRP A 9 12.54 7.72 11.04
N GLN A 10 12.98 8.12 12.23
CA GLN A 10 12.10 8.69 13.24
C GLN A 10 11.40 9.96 12.74
N ARG A 11 12.09 10.82 11.98
CA ARG A 11 11.46 12.00 11.33
C ARG A 11 10.39 11.62 10.31
N VAL A 12 10.69 10.66 9.44
CA VAL A 12 9.72 10.15 8.45
C VAL A 12 8.52 9.54 9.16
N ARG A 13 8.76 8.72 10.19
CA ARG A 13 7.71 8.10 10.99
C ARG A 13 6.78 9.14 11.62
N LEU A 14 7.34 10.17 12.27
CA LEU A 14 6.53 11.23 12.88
C LEU A 14 5.70 11.99 11.84
N ARG A 15 6.30 12.37 10.71
CA ARG A 15 5.59 13.04 9.60
C ARG A 15 4.38 12.23 9.13
N VAL A 16 4.55 10.91 8.92
CA VAL A 16 3.47 10.05 8.44
C VAL A 16 2.38 9.86 9.51
N LEU A 17 2.77 9.72 10.79
CA LEU A 17 1.80 9.66 11.90
C LEU A 17 0.98 10.95 12.03
N GLU A 18 1.63 12.11 11.90
CA GLU A 18 0.98 13.42 11.93
C GLU A 18 0.02 13.60 10.76
N ARG A 19 0.44 13.24 9.53
CA ARG A 19 -0.42 13.26 8.33
C ARG A 19 -1.67 12.41 8.52
N ALA A 20 -1.52 11.25 9.15
CA ALA A 20 -2.62 10.33 9.41
C ALA A 20 -3.45 10.68 10.67
N GLU A 21 -3.22 11.85 11.27
CA GLU A 21 -3.88 12.28 12.52
C GLU A 21 -3.79 11.24 13.65
N TRP A 22 -2.67 10.50 13.72
CA TRP A 22 -2.48 9.41 14.68
C TRP A 22 -3.57 8.34 14.61
N LYS A 23 -4.08 8.07 13.42
CA LYS A 23 -5.05 7.00 13.13
C LYS A 23 -4.53 6.09 12.03
N CYS A 24 -5.00 4.85 12.04
CA CYS A 24 -4.79 3.91 10.96
C CYS A 24 -5.54 4.39 9.71
N GLU A 25 -4.84 4.61 8.60
CA GLU A 25 -5.44 5.03 7.32
C GLU A 25 -6.34 3.95 6.72
N GLY A 26 -6.19 2.68 7.13
CA GLY A 26 -7.03 1.57 6.65
C GLY A 26 -8.35 1.39 7.40
N CYS A 27 -8.43 1.72 8.70
CA CYS A 27 -9.64 1.47 9.50
C CYS A 27 -10.02 2.59 10.48
N GLY A 28 -9.23 3.66 10.58
CA GLY A 28 -9.52 4.84 11.41
C GLY A 28 -9.22 4.72 12.90
N THR A 29 -8.80 3.55 13.41
CA THR A 29 -8.45 3.38 14.83
C THR A 29 -7.16 4.14 15.20
N GLY A 30 -7.10 4.74 16.40
CA GLY A 30 -5.93 5.47 16.90
C GLY A 30 -5.42 5.01 18.27
N GLU A 31 -6.16 4.15 18.98
CA GLU A 31 -5.81 3.69 20.35
C GLU A 31 -5.08 2.34 20.33
N VAL A 32 -4.23 2.11 19.32
CA VAL A 32 -3.48 0.87 19.11
C VAL A 32 -2.07 1.19 18.62
N ASN A 33 -1.22 0.18 18.53
CA ASN A 33 0.10 0.36 17.92
C ASN A 33 -0.05 0.72 16.43
N LEU A 34 0.61 1.79 16.01
CA LEU A 34 0.66 2.26 14.63
C LEU A 34 2.06 2.09 14.05
N GLN A 35 2.11 1.51 12.85
CA GLN A 35 3.30 1.24 12.08
C GLN A 35 3.26 1.98 10.74
N ILE A 36 4.44 2.23 10.19
CA ILE A 36 4.55 2.77 8.84
C ILE A 36 4.76 1.60 7.88
N HIS A 37 3.79 1.41 6.99
CA HIS A 37 3.82 0.42 5.93
C HIS A 37 4.43 1.03 4.66
N HIS A 38 5.41 0.36 4.07
CA HIS A 38 5.93 0.69 2.74
C HIS A 38 5.08 -0.01 1.68
N GLY A 39 4.38 0.76 0.84
CA GLY A 39 3.53 0.25 -0.23
C GLY A 39 4.29 -0.47 -1.35
N TRP A 40 5.57 -0.18 -1.52
CA TRP A 40 6.49 -0.94 -2.36
C TRP A 40 7.90 -0.93 -1.78
N TYR A 41 8.75 -1.82 -2.31
CA TYR A 41 10.16 -1.88 -1.96
C TYR A 41 11.01 -1.70 -3.22
N GLU A 42 11.98 -0.78 -3.14
CA GLU A 42 12.97 -0.56 -4.19
C GLU A 42 14.38 -0.90 -3.66
N ARG A 43 15.15 -1.60 -4.50
CA ARG A 43 16.49 -2.06 -4.13
C ARG A 43 17.40 -0.84 -3.96
N GLY A 44 18.06 -0.77 -2.81
CA GLY A 44 19.05 0.27 -2.51
C GLY A 44 18.48 1.44 -1.70
N LEU A 45 17.15 1.57 -1.63
CA LEU A 45 16.52 2.58 -0.79
C LEU A 45 16.55 2.17 0.69
N MET A 46 16.90 3.15 1.53
CA MET A 46 16.71 3.11 2.97
C MET A 46 15.26 3.43 3.34
N PRO A 47 14.79 3.03 4.55
CA PRO A 47 13.39 3.21 4.93
C PRO A 47 12.87 4.66 4.86
N TRP A 48 13.74 5.66 5.01
CA TRP A 48 13.41 7.09 4.97
C TRP A 48 13.54 7.75 3.59
N GLU A 49 13.94 6.99 2.55
CA GLU A 49 14.14 7.52 1.19
C GLU A 49 12.91 7.37 0.30
N TYR A 50 11.84 6.78 0.82
CA TYR A 50 10.57 6.61 0.12
C TYR A 50 9.74 7.90 0.15
N PRO A 51 9.02 8.21 -0.93
CA PRO A 51 8.12 9.37 -0.98
C PRO A 51 6.86 9.11 -0.15
N ASP A 52 6.11 10.16 0.18
CA ASP A 52 4.99 10.06 1.14
C ASP A 52 3.84 9.19 0.63
N GLU A 53 3.61 9.13 -0.68
CA GLU A 53 2.62 8.25 -1.32
C GLU A 53 2.96 6.75 -1.22
N ALA A 54 4.21 6.43 -0.88
CA ALA A 54 4.67 5.08 -0.64
C ALA A 54 4.48 4.64 0.80
N LEU A 55 4.12 5.55 1.71
CA LEU A 55 4.14 5.31 3.15
C LEU A 55 2.73 5.45 3.70
N TYR A 56 2.28 4.44 4.45
CA TYR A 56 0.96 4.41 5.05
C TYR A 56 1.06 4.20 6.55
N CYS A 57 0.26 4.92 7.34
CA CYS A 57 0.10 4.70 8.77
C CYS A 57 -0.97 3.62 9.00
N LEU A 58 -0.58 2.44 9.46
CA LEU A 58 -1.51 1.32 9.68
C LEU A 58 -1.40 0.77 11.10
N CYS A 59 -2.51 0.30 11.66
CA CYS A 59 -2.47 -0.56 12.84
C CYS A 59 -1.90 -1.95 12.48
N ASP A 60 -1.52 -2.72 13.50
CA ASP A 60 -0.93 -4.06 13.31
C ASP A 60 -1.82 -4.97 12.41
N ASP A 61 -3.13 -5.01 12.65
CA ASP A 61 -4.06 -5.83 11.87
C ASP A 61 -4.14 -5.39 10.39
N CYS A 62 -4.21 -4.09 10.13
CA CYS A 62 -4.24 -3.56 8.77
C CYS A 62 -2.90 -3.78 8.07
N HIS A 63 -1.79 -3.64 8.81
CA HIS A 63 -0.45 -3.86 8.29
C HIS A 63 -0.25 -5.32 7.88
N GLU A 64 -0.67 -6.28 8.71
CA GLU A 64 -0.59 -7.71 8.39
C GLU A 64 -1.45 -8.06 7.16
N ARG A 65 -2.68 -7.52 7.08
CA ARG A 65 -3.54 -7.70 5.90
C ARG A 65 -2.89 -7.15 4.63
N ALA A 66 -2.31 -5.95 4.69
CA ALA A 66 -1.64 -5.33 3.55
C ALA A 66 -0.44 -6.18 3.09
N GLU A 67 0.38 -6.68 4.01
CA GLU A 67 1.49 -7.59 3.69
C GLU A 67 1.02 -8.90 3.05
N SER A 68 -0.05 -9.51 3.56
CA SER A 68 -0.64 -10.72 2.97
C SER A 68 -1.15 -10.47 1.55
N LEU A 69 -1.92 -9.38 1.35
CA LEU A 69 -2.45 -9.01 0.04
C LEU A 69 -1.33 -8.70 -0.96
N ARG A 70 -0.27 -8.02 -0.53
CA ARG A 70 0.92 -7.73 -1.35
C ARG A 70 1.60 -9.02 -1.81
N ALA A 71 1.77 -9.99 -0.92
CA ALA A 71 2.34 -11.29 -1.26
C ALA A 71 1.47 -12.04 -2.29
N ASP A 72 0.15 -12.00 -2.16
CA ASP A 72 -0.76 -12.67 -3.09
C ASP A 72 -0.87 -11.94 -4.44
N ALA A 73 -0.80 -10.62 -4.45
CA ALA A 73 -0.70 -9.83 -5.68
C ALA A 73 0.58 -10.18 -6.46
N TYR A 74 1.72 -10.31 -5.77
CA TYR A 74 2.98 -10.71 -6.39
C TYR A 74 2.90 -12.12 -7.00
N LYS A 75 2.33 -13.10 -6.28
CA LYS A 75 2.11 -14.45 -6.81
C LYS A 75 1.16 -14.43 -8.02
N THR A 76 0.14 -13.58 -7.99
CA THR A 76 -0.83 -13.44 -9.09
C THR A 76 -0.16 -12.87 -10.33
N LEU A 77 0.64 -11.82 -10.19
CA LEU A 77 1.44 -11.27 -11.28
C LEU A 77 2.40 -12.33 -11.87
N GLY A 78 3.02 -13.15 -11.02
CA GLY A 78 3.89 -14.25 -11.44
C GLY A 78 3.20 -15.38 -12.23
N ARG A 79 1.87 -15.48 -12.17
CA ARG A 79 1.08 -16.42 -12.99
C ARG A 79 0.73 -15.86 -14.37
N ILE A 80 0.89 -14.56 -14.58
CA ILE A 80 0.67 -13.90 -15.87
C ILE A 80 1.97 -14.03 -16.67
N PRO A 81 1.94 -14.51 -17.92
CA PRO A 81 3.14 -14.54 -18.75
C PRO A 81 3.76 -13.14 -18.92
N PRO A 82 5.10 -12.98 -18.91
CA PRO A 82 5.74 -11.66 -18.87
C PRO A 82 5.36 -10.70 -20.00
N TRP A 83 5.07 -11.21 -21.19
CA TRP A 83 4.62 -10.38 -22.33
C TRP A 83 3.21 -9.78 -22.14
N PHE A 84 2.45 -10.22 -21.14
CA PHE A 84 1.17 -9.62 -20.74
C PHE A 84 1.30 -8.72 -19.49
N HIS A 85 2.48 -8.57 -18.89
CA HIS A 85 2.66 -7.71 -17.71
C HIS A 85 2.39 -6.23 -18.00
N THR A 86 2.55 -5.79 -19.25
CA THR A 86 2.15 -4.44 -19.69
C THR A 86 0.65 -4.21 -19.50
N HIS A 87 -0.20 -5.17 -19.85
CA HIS A 87 -1.64 -5.09 -19.66
C HIS A 87 -1.99 -5.08 -18.16
N ALA A 88 -1.32 -5.92 -17.36
CA ALA A 88 -1.51 -5.91 -15.90
C ALA A 88 -1.13 -4.54 -15.29
N THR A 89 -0.06 -3.92 -15.78
CA THR A 89 0.39 -2.59 -15.33
C THR A 89 -0.61 -1.50 -15.71
N VAL A 90 -1.17 -1.54 -16.91
CA VAL A 90 -2.23 -0.60 -17.34
C VAL A 90 -3.45 -0.73 -16.44
N LEU A 91 -3.92 -1.94 -16.17
CA LEU A 91 -5.07 -2.15 -15.28
C LEU A 91 -4.84 -1.63 -13.85
N LEU A 92 -3.63 -1.82 -13.31
CA LEU A 92 -3.26 -1.27 -12.00
C LEU A 92 -3.16 0.26 -12.01
N HIS A 93 -2.66 0.84 -13.11
CA HIS A 93 -2.62 2.29 -13.29
C HIS A 93 -4.03 2.88 -13.41
N ASP A 94 -4.92 2.25 -14.17
CA ASP A 94 -6.32 2.67 -14.28
C ASP A 94 -7.04 2.60 -12.93
N LEU A 95 -6.80 1.55 -12.16
CA LEU A 95 -7.29 1.45 -10.78
C LEU A 95 -6.78 2.61 -9.91
N HIS A 96 -5.49 2.95 -10.00
CA HIS A 96 -4.92 4.09 -9.29
C HIS A 96 -5.60 5.41 -9.69
N LEU A 97 -5.84 5.64 -10.98
CA LEU A 97 -6.54 6.83 -11.47
C LEU A 97 -8.00 6.90 -10.97
N LEU A 98 -8.70 5.78 -10.94
CA LEU A 98 -10.06 5.70 -10.42
C LEU A 98 -10.11 6.06 -8.92
N LEU A 99 -9.20 5.50 -8.13
CA LEU A 99 -9.06 5.83 -6.71
C LEU A 99 -8.73 7.32 -6.51
N ALA A 100 -7.81 7.87 -7.30
CA ALA A 100 -7.47 9.29 -7.25
C ALA A 100 -8.64 10.21 -7.66
N ALA A 101 -9.55 9.72 -8.50
CA ALA A 101 -10.79 10.40 -8.87
C ALA A 101 -11.91 10.24 -7.82
N GLY A 102 -11.67 9.52 -6.72
CA GLY A 102 -12.62 9.34 -5.63
C GLY A 102 -13.54 8.11 -5.76
N ALA A 103 -13.15 7.12 -6.57
CA ALA A 103 -13.89 5.85 -6.64
C ALA A 103 -14.00 5.20 -5.25
N THR A 104 -15.22 4.78 -4.92
CA THR A 104 -15.55 4.11 -3.66
C THR A 104 -15.32 2.61 -3.75
N GLN A 105 -15.38 1.92 -2.61
CA GLN A 105 -15.35 0.46 -2.58
C GLN A 105 -16.46 -0.17 -3.43
N GLN A 106 -17.66 0.45 -3.45
CA GLN A 106 -18.78 -0.02 -4.26
C GLN A 106 -18.48 0.09 -5.76
N ASP A 107 -17.91 1.21 -6.20
CA ASP A 107 -17.53 1.40 -7.61
C ASP A 107 -16.55 0.31 -8.08
N LEU A 108 -15.61 -0.09 -7.21
CA LEU A 108 -14.64 -1.14 -7.52
C LEU A 108 -15.26 -2.55 -7.53
N ASP A 109 -16.22 -2.82 -6.66
CA ASP A 109 -16.92 -4.11 -6.67
C ASP A 109 -17.78 -4.29 -7.93
N ASP A 110 -18.31 -3.20 -8.49
CA ASP A 110 -19.07 -3.19 -9.74
C ASP A 110 -18.18 -3.38 -10.99
N LEU A 111 -16.87 -3.06 -10.90
CA LEU A 111 -15.88 -3.33 -11.96
C LEU A 111 -15.55 -4.81 -12.14
N ARG A 112 -16.07 -5.70 -11.28
CA ARG A 112 -15.93 -7.15 -11.46
C ARG A 112 -16.64 -7.56 -12.75
N VAL A 113 -15.89 -7.53 -13.85
CA VAL A 113 -16.26 -8.14 -15.14
C VAL A 113 -16.86 -9.51 -14.83
N GLN A 114 -18.08 -9.76 -15.32
CA GLN A 114 -18.66 -11.09 -15.29
C GLN A 114 -17.67 -12.02 -15.99
N ARG A 115 -16.90 -12.77 -15.20
CA ARG A 115 -16.01 -13.81 -15.70
C ARG A 115 -16.91 -14.87 -16.31
N THR A 116 -17.17 -14.74 -17.60
CA THR A 116 -17.93 -15.73 -18.35
C THR A 116 -17.14 -17.03 -18.39
N GLY A 117 -17.73 -18.09 -17.81
CA GLY A 117 -17.43 -19.50 -18.09
C GLY A 117 -16.17 -20.06 -17.45
#